data_AF-A0A371MSH1-F1
#
_entry.id   AF-A0A371MSH1-F1
#
_cell.length_a   1.000
_cell.length_b   1.000
_cell.length_c   1.000
_cell.angle_alpha   90.00
_cell.angle_beta   90.00
_cell.angle_gamma   90.00
#
_symmetry.space_group_name_H-M   'P 1'
#
loop_
_entity.id
_entity.type
_entity.pdbx_description
1 polymer ?
#
loop_
_entity_poly.entity_id
_entity_poly.type
_entity_poly.pdbx_seq_one_letter_code
_entity_poly.pdbx_strand_id
1 'polypeptide(L)'
;LSDQLEKLTTELETQLAVKEKGGWMTEAAEAADSTFTWTTNIPEVILDGGFDIVIGNPPYEGQEGAEYKGELGDFYSEKEGFRYYSKTDLFQFFVHRGYELANSDGVFTYIMSDTFFTQINKTDVRSTLLDELDELTRVNPDAFDASVETAIFSLSKSGNKSN
;
A
#
# COMPACT_ATOMS: atom_id res chain seq x y z
N LEU A 1 -11.14 39.86 8.30
CA LEU A 1 -9.75 40.07 7.83
C LEU A 1 -8.74 39.41 8.76
N SER A 2 -8.79 39.70 10.08
CA SER A 2 -7.95 39.01 11.09
C SER A 2 -8.14 37.49 11.06
N ASP A 3 -9.38 37.01 11.13
CA ASP A 3 -9.69 35.58 11.15
C ASP A 3 -9.31 34.85 9.84
N GLN A 4 -9.31 35.58 8.72
CA GLN A 4 -8.87 35.03 7.43
C GLN A 4 -7.35 34.94 7.35
N LEU A 5 -6.65 35.93 7.92
CA LEU A 5 -5.20 35.90 8.08
C LEU A 5 -4.77 34.78 9.01
N GLU A 6 -5.44 34.61 10.14
CA GLU A 6 -5.15 33.55 11.11
C GLU A 6 -5.42 32.15 10.54
N LYS A 7 -6.50 32.00 9.76
CA LYS A 7 -6.76 30.77 9.01
C LYS A 7 -5.66 30.49 7.97
N LEU A 8 -5.29 31.50 7.17
CA LEU A 8 -4.23 31.37 6.16
C LEU A 8 -2.88 31.05 6.80
N THR A 9 -2.55 31.66 7.94
CA THR A 9 -1.32 31.39 8.70
C THR A 9 -1.33 29.96 9.24
N THR A 10 -2.42 29.52 9.86
CA THR A 10 -2.57 28.14 10.34
C THR A 10 -2.46 27.13 9.19
N GLU A 11 -3.04 27.44 8.04
CA GLU A 11 -3.02 26.59 6.85
C GLU A 11 -1.61 26.53 6.23
N LEU A 12 -0.88 27.65 6.22
CA LEU A 12 0.52 27.72 5.81
C LEU A 12 1.44 26.95 6.77
N GLU A 13 1.23 27.11 8.08
CA GLU A 13 1.97 26.41 9.14
C GLU A 13 1.69 24.91 9.11
N THR A 14 0.46 24.49 8.79
CA THR A 14 0.11 23.08 8.62
C THR A 14 0.80 22.50 7.38
N GLN A 15 0.80 23.24 6.26
CA GLN A 15 1.52 22.82 5.04
C GLN A 15 3.04 22.77 5.26
N LEU A 16 3.59 23.72 6.01
CA LEU A 16 5.01 23.72 6.40
C LEU A 16 5.32 22.58 7.37
N ALA A 17 4.45 22.26 8.34
CA ALA A 17 4.64 21.14 9.26
C ALA A 17 4.59 19.77 8.57
N VAL A 18 3.79 19.62 7.50
CA VAL A 18 3.81 18.43 6.62
C VAL A 18 5.12 18.33 5.84
N LYS A 19 5.73 19.48 5.51
CA LYS A 19 7.02 19.56 4.80
C LYS A 19 8.24 19.43 5.73
N GLU A 20 8.11 19.87 6.98
CA GLU A 20 9.17 19.88 8.00
C GLU A 20 9.19 18.64 8.90
N LYS A 21 8.09 17.87 8.97
CA LYS A 21 8.21 16.47 9.40
C LYS A 21 8.95 15.73 8.31
N GLY A 22 10.28 15.70 8.45
CA GLY A 22 11.15 14.80 7.71
C GLY A 22 10.54 13.41 7.78
N GLY A 23 9.82 13.04 6.73
CA GLY A 23 9.46 11.66 6.49
C GLY A 23 10.77 10.89 6.53
N TRP A 24 10.76 9.73 7.17
CA TRP A 24 11.80 8.76 6.87
C TRP A 24 11.83 8.65 5.33
N MET A 25 12.96 8.95 4.71
CA MET A 25 13.16 9.08 3.25
C MET A 25 12.96 10.47 2.60
N THR A 26 12.76 11.60 3.29
CA THR A 26 12.68 12.92 2.60
C THR A 26 13.94 13.22 1.77
N GLU A 27 15.13 12.98 2.32
CA GLU A 27 16.39 13.14 1.59
C GLU A 27 16.53 12.15 0.43
N ALA A 28 16.03 10.91 0.59
CA ALA A 28 16.05 9.91 -0.48
C ALA A 28 15.03 10.23 -1.59
N ALA A 29 13.88 10.82 -1.24
CA ALA A 29 12.85 11.25 -2.18
C ALA A 29 13.26 12.54 -2.92
N GLU A 30 13.96 13.46 -2.25
CA GLU A 30 14.53 14.67 -2.86
C GLU A 30 15.77 14.37 -3.70
N ALA A 31 16.60 13.39 -3.32
CA ALA A 31 17.72 12.90 -4.13
C ALA A 31 17.25 12.03 -5.30
N ALA A 32 16.05 11.47 -5.22
CA ALA A 32 15.37 10.77 -6.30
C ALA A 32 14.80 11.77 -7.31
N ASP A 33 15.67 12.47 -8.03
CA ASP A 33 15.35 13.22 -9.26
C ASP A 33 14.84 12.26 -10.39
N SER A 34 14.71 10.97 -10.07
CA SER A 34 14.25 9.84 -10.89
C SER A 34 13.58 8.77 -10.00
N THR A 35 12.73 7.92 -10.59
CA THR A 35 12.08 6.80 -9.89
C THR A 35 13.09 5.85 -9.24
N PHE A 36 12.89 5.52 -7.96
CA PHE A 36 13.71 4.54 -7.24
C PHE A 36 13.60 3.16 -7.91
N THR A 37 14.65 2.80 -8.66
CA THR A 37 14.71 1.55 -9.40
C THR A 37 15.33 0.47 -8.52
N TRP A 38 14.51 -0.39 -7.93
CA TRP A 38 14.92 -1.46 -7.01
C TRP A 38 16.04 -2.35 -7.59
N THR A 39 15.96 -2.71 -8.87
CA THR A 39 16.95 -3.55 -9.56
C THR A 39 18.33 -2.90 -9.68
N THR A 40 18.43 -1.58 -9.53
CA THR A 40 19.71 -0.85 -9.59
C THR A 40 20.23 -0.53 -8.19
N ASN A 41 19.33 -0.22 -7.25
CA ASN A 41 19.72 0.27 -5.92
C ASN A 41 19.93 -0.85 -4.90
N ILE A 42 19.19 -1.96 -5.01
CA ILE A 42 19.33 -3.15 -4.16
C ILE A 42 19.19 -4.44 -4.98
N PRO A 43 20.02 -4.63 -6.02
CA PRO A 43 19.95 -5.79 -6.91
C PRO A 43 20.03 -7.12 -6.14
N GLU A 44 20.79 -7.19 -5.05
CA GLU A 44 20.93 -8.36 -4.21
C GLU A 44 19.59 -8.85 -3.65
N VAL A 45 18.74 -7.94 -3.15
CA VAL A 45 17.42 -8.29 -2.62
C VAL A 45 16.52 -8.84 -3.72
N ILE A 46 16.56 -8.24 -4.91
CA ILE A 46 15.74 -8.68 -6.04
C ILE A 46 16.22 -10.02 -6.58
N LEU A 47 17.54 -10.24 -6.64
CA LEU A 47 18.15 -11.50 -7.10
C LEU A 47 17.93 -12.65 -6.11
N ASP A 48 17.89 -12.34 -4.81
CA ASP A 48 17.59 -13.31 -3.75
C ASP A 48 16.08 -13.60 -3.60
N GLY A 49 15.26 -13.09 -4.53
CA GLY A 49 13.84 -13.42 -4.64
C GLY A 49 12.90 -12.47 -3.91
N GLY A 50 13.41 -11.39 -3.31
CA GLY A 50 12.62 -10.36 -2.64
C GLY A 50 13.01 -10.11 -1.19
N PHE A 51 12.20 -9.33 -0.49
CA PHE A 51 12.39 -8.98 0.90
C PHE A 51 11.93 -10.09 1.85
N ASP A 52 12.66 -10.29 2.95
CA ASP A 52 12.21 -11.15 4.05
C ASP A 52 10.95 -10.61 4.74
N ILE A 53 10.80 -9.28 4.76
CA ILE A 53 9.64 -8.61 5.36
C ILE A 53 9.22 -7.45 4.47
N VAL A 54 7.95 -7.45 4.06
CA VAL A 54 7.29 -6.31 3.46
C VAL A 54 6.23 -5.81 4.44
N ILE A 55 6.42 -4.60 4.93
CA ILE A 55 5.51 -3.92 5.85
C ILE A 55 5.15 -2.54 5.31
N GLY A 56 3.91 -2.11 5.54
CA GLY A 56 3.48 -0.81 5.03
C GLY A 56 2.07 -0.39 5.40
N ASN A 57 1.81 0.87 5.10
CA ASN A 57 0.51 1.52 5.18
C ASN A 57 0.23 2.09 3.78
N PRO A 58 -0.31 1.30 2.84
CA PRO A 58 -0.50 1.71 1.46
C PRO A 58 -1.45 2.92 1.36
N PRO A 59 -1.39 3.71 0.28
CA PRO A 59 -2.31 4.85 0.08
C PRO A 59 -3.77 4.40 -0.10
N TYR A 60 -4.70 5.15 0.50
CA TYR A 60 -6.14 4.82 0.58
C TYR A 60 -6.96 5.58 -0.47
N GLU A 61 -6.34 5.89 -1.60
CA GLU A 61 -6.98 6.72 -2.63
C GLU A 61 -7.82 5.89 -3.60
N GLY A 62 -9.09 6.30 -3.72
CA GLY A 62 -10.08 5.72 -4.61
C GLY A 62 -10.57 6.73 -5.64
N GLN A 63 -9.70 7.48 -6.32
CA GLN A 63 -10.17 8.47 -7.31
C GLN A 63 -10.78 7.78 -8.54
N GLU A 64 -12.07 7.99 -8.79
CA GLU A 64 -12.71 7.52 -10.02
C GLU A 64 -12.04 8.18 -11.24
N GLY A 65 -11.62 7.38 -12.22
CA GLY A 65 -11.05 7.88 -13.48
C GLY A 65 -9.55 8.19 -13.49
N ALA A 66 -8.79 7.83 -12.45
CA ALA A 66 -7.35 7.98 -12.47
C ALA A 66 -6.69 7.08 -13.53
N GLU A 67 -5.84 7.66 -14.39
CA GLU A 67 -5.25 6.99 -15.57
C GLU A 67 -4.48 5.71 -15.21
N TYR A 68 -3.74 5.73 -14.09
CA TYR A 68 -2.97 4.58 -13.62
C TYR A 68 -3.81 3.32 -13.38
N LYS A 69 -5.13 3.46 -13.12
CA LYS A 69 -6.01 2.32 -12.85
C LYS A 69 -6.26 1.47 -14.08
N GLY A 70 -6.24 2.07 -15.27
CA GLY A 70 -6.39 1.34 -16.53
C GLY A 70 -5.20 0.42 -16.74
N GLU A 71 -3.99 0.99 -16.76
CA GLU A 71 -2.75 0.24 -17.01
C GLU A 71 -2.47 -0.81 -15.94
N LEU A 72 -2.57 -0.46 -14.65
CA LEU A 72 -2.38 -1.43 -13.56
C LEU A 72 -3.50 -2.47 -13.52
N GLY A 73 -4.74 -2.06 -13.83
CA GLY A 73 -5.87 -2.95 -13.91
C GLY A 73 -5.68 -4.01 -15.00
N ASP A 74 -5.27 -3.59 -16.20
CA ASP A 74 -5.01 -4.51 -17.32
C ASP A 74 -3.85 -5.45 -16.99
N PHE A 75 -2.74 -4.91 -16.47
CA PHE A 75 -1.57 -5.71 -16.06
C PHE A 75 -1.92 -6.81 -15.06
N TYR A 76 -2.60 -6.46 -13.97
CA TYR A 76 -2.98 -7.44 -12.95
C TYR A 76 -4.13 -8.34 -13.40
N SER A 77 -4.99 -7.88 -14.32
CA SER A 77 -6.02 -8.75 -14.89
C SER A 77 -5.40 -9.87 -15.72
N GLU A 78 -4.40 -9.54 -16.54
CA GLU A 78 -3.67 -10.52 -17.35
C GLU A 78 -2.85 -11.48 -16.47
N LYS A 79 -2.19 -10.94 -15.45
CA LYS A 79 -1.30 -11.71 -14.58
C LYS A 79 -2.03 -12.65 -13.63
N GLU A 80 -3.08 -12.16 -12.96
CA GLU A 80 -3.72 -12.85 -11.82
C GLU A 80 -5.16 -13.32 -12.14
N GLY A 81 -5.71 -12.92 -13.30
CA GLY A 81 -7.07 -13.32 -13.71
C GLY A 81 -8.21 -12.58 -13.02
N PHE A 82 -7.92 -11.53 -12.24
CA PHE A 82 -8.94 -10.69 -11.63
C PHE A 82 -9.50 -9.65 -12.61
N ARG A 83 -10.72 -9.19 -12.34
CA ARG A 83 -11.31 -8.09 -13.13
C ARG A 83 -11.32 -6.82 -12.30
N TYR A 84 -10.55 -5.83 -12.73
CA TYR A 84 -10.51 -4.51 -12.11
C TYR A 84 -11.53 -3.57 -12.77
N TYR A 85 -12.12 -2.69 -11.97
CA TYR A 85 -13.13 -1.73 -12.39
C TYR A 85 -12.74 -0.30 -11.98
N SER A 86 -13.50 0.71 -12.41
CA SER A 86 -13.28 2.12 -12.04
C SER A 86 -13.24 2.37 -10.52
N LYS A 87 -13.98 1.56 -9.74
CA LYS A 87 -14.05 1.61 -8.28
C LYS A 87 -12.96 0.78 -7.56
N THR A 88 -11.84 0.52 -8.23
CA THR A 88 -10.69 -0.13 -7.62
C THR A 88 -9.91 0.91 -6.81
N ASP A 89 -9.73 0.70 -5.51
CA ASP A 89 -8.83 1.53 -4.69
C ASP A 89 -7.37 1.18 -4.93
N LEU A 90 -6.50 2.18 -4.81
CA LEU A 90 -5.06 2.06 -5.06
C LEU A 90 -4.39 1.02 -4.15
N PHE A 91 -4.84 0.87 -2.90
CA PHE A 91 -4.25 -0.10 -1.98
C PHE A 91 -4.28 -1.53 -2.51
N GLN A 92 -5.23 -1.89 -3.39
CA GLN A 92 -5.31 -3.23 -3.96
C GLN A 92 -4.09 -3.55 -4.82
N PHE A 93 -3.68 -2.60 -5.67
CA PHE A 93 -2.46 -2.74 -6.45
C PHE A 93 -1.21 -2.79 -5.58
N PHE A 94 -1.21 -2.05 -4.46
CA PHE A 94 -0.14 -2.16 -3.47
C PHE A 94 -0.12 -3.52 -2.77
N VAL A 95 -1.27 -4.16 -2.54
CA VAL A 95 -1.34 -5.51 -1.98
C VAL A 95 -0.67 -6.50 -2.94
N HIS A 96 -1.02 -6.47 -4.22
CA HIS A 96 -0.37 -7.32 -5.23
C HIS A 96 1.12 -7.04 -5.32
N ARG A 97 1.51 -5.77 -5.35
CA ARG A 97 2.93 -5.40 -5.43
C ARG A 97 3.71 -5.77 -4.17
N GLY A 98 3.13 -5.59 -2.99
CA GLY A 98 3.76 -5.96 -1.72
C GLY A 98 3.98 -7.47 -1.62
N TYR A 99 2.98 -8.25 -2.05
CA TYR A 99 3.08 -9.69 -2.14
C TYR A 99 4.16 -10.17 -3.13
N GLU A 100 4.31 -9.52 -4.29
CA GLU A 100 5.39 -9.80 -5.25
C GLU A 100 6.78 -9.47 -4.71
N LEU A 101 6.88 -8.42 -3.88
CA LEU A 101 8.15 -7.95 -3.33
C LEU A 101 8.63 -8.84 -2.18
N ALA A 102 7.73 -9.49 -1.44
CA ALA A 102 8.08 -10.44 -0.41
C ALA A 102 8.64 -11.73 -1.05
N ASN A 103 9.77 -12.22 -0.54
CA ASN A 103 10.35 -13.47 -1.00
C ASN A 103 9.48 -14.68 -0.63
N SER A 104 9.85 -15.88 -1.10
CA SER A 104 9.02 -17.07 -0.95
C SER A 104 8.79 -17.51 0.49
N ASP A 105 9.70 -17.17 1.42
CA ASP A 105 9.59 -17.51 2.84
C ASP A 105 9.39 -16.25 3.71
N GLY A 106 8.98 -15.15 3.07
CA GLY A 106 8.93 -13.82 3.66
C GLY A 106 7.59 -13.52 4.31
N VAL A 107 7.58 -12.53 5.19
CA VAL A 107 6.39 -12.02 5.84
C VAL A 107 5.88 -10.80 5.09
N PHE A 108 4.58 -10.76 4.83
CA PHE A 108 3.91 -9.61 4.24
C PHE A 108 2.78 -9.13 5.14
N THR A 109 2.82 -7.86 5.53
CA THR A 109 1.83 -7.26 6.41
C THR A 109 1.53 -5.83 6.00
N TYR A 110 0.25 -5.51 5.86
CA TYR A 110 -0.20 -4.12 5.72
C TYR A 110 -1.29 -3.80 6.74
N ILE A 111 -1.34 -2.51 7.08
CA ILE A 111 -2.54 -1.89 7.59
C ILE A 111 -3.30 -1.23 6.44
N MET A 112 -4.57 -1.58 6.24
CA MET A 112 -5.39 -1.03 5.16
C MET A 112 -6.87 -0.95 5.53
N SER A 113 -7.67 -0.32 4.68
CA SER A 113 -9.12 -0.19 4.87
C SER A 113 -9.75 -1.56 5.03
N ASP A 114 -10.55 -1.78 6.07
CA ASP A 114 -11.16 -3.09 6.37
C ASP A 114 -12.29 -3.49 5.40
N THR A 115 -12.62 -2.60 4.46
CA THR A 115 -13.58 -2.82 3.39
C THR A 115 -13.32 -4.08 2.57
N PHE A 116 -12.06 -4.56 2.51
CA PHE A 116 -11.72 -5.81 1.85
C PHE A 116 -12.36 -7.05 2.49
N PHE A 117 -12.86 -6.97 3.72
CA PHE A 117 -13.58 -8.07 4.36
C PHE A 117 -14.83 -8.47 3.59
N THR A 118 -15.55 -7.50 3.05
CA THR A 118 -16.93 -7.72 2.58
C THR A 118 -17.21 -7.19 1.19
N GLN A 119 -16.49 -6.16 0.74
CA GLN A 119 -16.80 -5.56 -0.55
C GLN A 119 -16.42 -6.49 -1.72
N ILE A 120 -17.33 -6.60 -2.68
CA ILE A 120 -17.21 -7.53 -3.81
C ILE A 120 -16.06 -7.17 -4.76
N ASN A 121 -15.79 -5.86 -4.92
CA ASN A 121 -14.67 -5.35 -5.71
C ASN A 121 -13.29 -5.60 -5.07
N LYS A 122 -13.23 -6.22 -3.88
CA LYS A 122 -12.01 -6.57 -3.13
C LYS A 122 -11.73 -8.07 -3.10
N THR A 123 -12.33 -8.81 -4.02
CA THR A 123 -12.16 -10.27 -4.09
C THR A 123 -10.74 -10.65 -4.44
N ASP A 124 -10.07 -9.85 -5.28
CA ASP A 124 -8.65 -9.95 -5.61
C ASP A 124 -7.78 -9.94 -4.35
N VAL A 125 -7.97 -8.96 -3.46
CA VAL A 125 -7.23 -8.86 -2.20
C VAL A 125 -7.47 -10.10 -1.35
N ARG A 126 -8.72 -10.54 -1.17
CA ARG A 126 -8.99 -11.75 -0.39
C ARG A 126 -8.34 -12.98 -1.01
N SER A 127 -8.38 -13.12 -2.33
CA SER A 127 -7.72 -14.23 -3.02
C SER A 127 -6.20 -14.21 -2.88
N THR A 128 -5.57 -13.03 -2.84
CA THR A 128 -4.12 -12.91 -2.58
C THR A 128 -3.75 -13.33 -1.14
N LEU A 129 -4.61 -13.03 -0.16
CA LEU A 129 -4.26 -13.20 1.26
C LEU A 129 -4.67 -14.56 1.84
N LEU A 130 -5.83 -15.11 1.44
CA LEU A 130 -6.55 -16.14 2.21
C LEU A 130 -5.76 -17.43 2.46
N ASP A 131 -4.96 -17.88 1.50
CA ASP A 131 -4.27 -19.18 1.59
C ASP A 131 -3.03 -19.14 2.52
N GLU A 132 -2.48 -17.95 2.76
CA GLU A 132 -1.23 -17.77 3.53
C GLU A 132 -1.43 -16.88 4.78
N LEU A 133 -2.67 -16.46 5.06
CA LEU A 133 -3.00 -15.56 6.16
C LEU A 133 -2.73 -16.20 7.52
N ASP A 134 -1.83 -15.60 8.29
CA ASP A 134 -1.54 -16.01 9.67
C ASP A 134 -2.42 -15.27 10.68
N GLU A 135 -2.51 -13.95 10.51
CA GLU A 135 -3.19 -13.07 11.46
C GLU A 135 -4.02 -12.03 10.74
N LEU A 136 -5.22 -11.79 11.27
CA LEU A 136 -6.07 -10.68 10.88
C LEU A 136 -6.61 -9.98 12.11
N THR A 137 -6.20 -8.72 12.28
CA THR A 137 -6.51 -7.90 13.44
C THR A 137 -7.30 -6.67 13.01
N ARG A 138 -8.50 -6.53 13.58
CA ARG A 138 -9.29 -5.29 13.45
C ARG A 138 -8.68 -4.22 14.33
N VAL A 139 -8.47 -3.05 13.76
CA VAL A 139 -7.90 -1.92 14.48
C VAL A 139 -9.03 -1.14 15.15
N ASN A 140 -8.75 -0.54 16.31
CA ASN A 140 -9.69 0.36 16.97
C ASN A 140 -10.05 1.52 16.02
N PRO A 141 -11.33 1.85 15.81
CA PRO A 141 -11.75 2.99 14.99
C PRO A 141 -11.09 4.33 15.39
N ASP A 142 -10.73 4.50 16.66
CA ASP A 142 -10.07 5.72 17.18
C ASP A 142 -8.54 5.72 16.98
N ALA A 143 -7.97 4.71 16.31
CA ALA A 143 -6.52 4.62 16.11
C ALA A 143 -5.97 5.67 15.14
N PHE A 144 -6.81 6.15 14.20
CA PHE A 144 -6.45 7.18 13.24
C PHE A 144 -7.49 8.30 13.28
N ASP A 145 -7.03 9.54 13.11
CA ASP A 145 -7.91 10.69 12.88
C ASP A 145 -8.43 10.67 11.43
N ALA A 146 -9.18 9.63 11.09
CA ALA A 146 -9.72 9.37 9.76
C ALA A 146 -11.05 8.61 9.89
N SER A 147 -11.98 8.84 8.97
CA SER A 147 -13.28 8.15 8.97
C SER A 147 -13.24 6.72 8.44
N VAL A 148 -12.05 6.17 8.19
CA VAL A 148 -11.85 4.86 7.56
C VAL A 148 -11.55 3.83 8.64
N GLU A 149 -12.40 2.81 8.74
CA GLU A 149 -12.11 1.63 9.55
C GLU A 149 -10.97 0.84 8.91
N THR A 150 -10.02 0.39 9.74
CA THR A 150 -8.79 -0.26 9.28
C THR A 150 -8.59 -1.63 9.92
N ALA A 151 -7.88 -2.48 9.20
CA ALA A 151 -7.43 -3.77 9.67
C ALA A 151 -5.98 -3.99 9.29
N ILE A 152 -5.30 -4.77 10.12
CA ILE A 152 -3.94 -5.26 9.87
C ILE A 152 -4.07 -6.74 9.50
N PHE A 153 -3.45 -7.13 8.40
CA PHE A 153 -3.20 -8.55 8.13
C PHE A 153 -1.71 -8.83 8.23
N SER A 154 -1.36 -10.06 8.56
CA SER A 154 -0.02 -10.61 8.40
C SER A 154 -0.13 -11.97 7.75
N LEU A 155 0.68 -12.20 6.71
CA LEU A 155 0.84 -13.51 6.07
C LEU A 155 2.30 -13.89 6.01
N SER A 156 2.57 -15.19 6.04
CA SER A 156 3.87 -15.78 5.82
C SER A 156 3.81 -16.57 4.53
N LYS A 157 4.56 -16.11 3.53
CA LYS A 157 4.65 -16.82 2.26
C LYS A 157 5.24 -18.19 2.53
N SER A 158 4.58 -19.21 2.03
CA SER A 158 5.02 -20.59 2.18
C SER A 158 5.62 -21.03 0.86
N GLY A 159 6.90 -20.73 0.68
CA GLY A 159 7.67 -21.16 -0.47
C GLY A 159 7.48 -22.66 -0.59
N ASN A 160 6.82 -23.10 -1.67
CA ASN A 160 6.34 -24.45 -1.89
C ASN A 160 7.27 -25.47 -1.23
N LYS A 161 6.95 -25.87 0.02
CA LYS A 161 7.75 -26.85 0.75
C LYS A 161 7.56 -28.13 -0.02
N SER A 162 8.52 -28.40 -0.87
CA SER A 162 8.59 -29.64 -1.63
C SER A 162 8.66 -30.74 -0.58
N ASN A 163 7.53 -31.42 -0.36
CA ASN A 163 7.49 -32.68 0.38
C ASN A 163 8.22 -33.75 -0.42
#